data_AF-A0A920E340-F1
#
_entry.id   AF-A0A920E340-F1
#
_cell.length_a   1.000
_cell.length_b   1.000
_cell.length_c   1.000
_cell.angle_alpha   90.00
_cell.angle_beta   90.00
_cell.angle_gamma   90.00
#
_symmetry.space_group_name_H-M   'P 1'
#
loop_
_entity.id
_entity.type
_entity.pdbx_description
1 polymer ?
#
loop_
_entity_poly.entity_id
_entity_poly.type
_entity_poly.pdbx_seq_one_letter_code
_entity_poly.pdbx_strand_id
1 'polypeptide(L)'
;MRSKSLLVLIIFFNSILFGQKRDPRTVALVGATTTIADGIYAVGYNPALIAYQKEKPFMLQLGGLDFGMKNNYLSIATLNALNGDTLEQDEKSYILNRLDNNGGLRFDLDGHLAIPFLNFSLGNMVLSSNMNYLSTYALPSGLVRLILEGNANNPNIDMTFGLEVMGVNEFGFSFAVPFESYAVGLTVKYLQGLFYMGLDPDSSKADFITTPKAVYGSGTYYLRQGFGGSGYGIDIGLVTKEFNRLRFGASIINASASIGWNKPSLLKDALKEYPLKWGGERLSDSVAVLYTYKIDSLRADNLSSGNLFTSTSQIVKNLDENGKVKKFNITYPSIFRIGGSYRGDEVLISSDISTGFENRFFSSARWKWAIAAELYRFDNLPLRLGFSWEGMDRTEFGMGAGFHGGPVMIDVGFSFKSGMWIHTMKGLNFSLGFTMTSFKGRDNKTDDASSGPSPVPETSLPDNQKQ
;
A
#
# COMPACT_ATOMS: atom_id res chain seq x y z
N MET A 1 5.65 -4.90 37.69
CA MET A 1 6.34 -4.07 36.65
C MET A 1 6.76 -4.83 35.37
N ARG A 2 6.23 -6.03 35.07
CA ARG A 2 6.70 -6.86 33.92
C ARG A 2 5.78 -6.88 32.68
N SER A 3 4.58 -6.29 32.70
CA SER A 3 3.64 -6.34 31.56
C SER A 3 3.71 -5.14 30.60
N LYS A 4 4.22 -3.99 31.05
CA LYS A 4 4.31 -2.79 30.18
C LYS A 4 5.43 -2.90 29.13
N SER A 5 6.51 -3.60 29.45
CA SER A 5 7.60 -3.86 28.49
C SER A 5 7.20 -4.81 27.37
N LEU A 6 6.28 -5.76 27.62
CA LEU A 6 5.81 -6.69 26.58
C LEU A 6 4.86 -6.02 25.58
N LEU A 7 4.04 -5.06 26.02
CA LEU A 7 3.15 -4.29 25.13
C LEU A 7 3.96 -3.35 24.22
N VAL A 8 5.00 -2.70 24.76
CA VAL A 8 5.95 -1.88 23.98
C VAL A 8 6.79 -2.77 23.06
N LEU A 9 7.18 -3.97 23.49
CA LEU A 9 7.88 -4.95 22.67
C LEU A 9 6.99 -5.54 21.56
N ILE A 10 5.68 -5.71 21.79
CA ILE A 10 4.71 -6.15 20.78
C ILE A 10 4.42 -5.04 19.77
N ILE A 11 4.40 -3.77 20.19
CA ILE A 11 4.34 -2.62 19.27
C ILE A 11 5.66 -2.49 18.47
N PHE A 12 6.81 -2.84 19.05
CA PHE A 12 8.11 -2.88 18.37
C PHE A 12 8.37 -4.15 17.53
N PHE A 13 7.68 -5.27 17.78
CA PHE A 13 7.78 -6.51 16.99
C PHE A 13 6.67 -6.66 15.93
N ASN A 14 5.66 -5.78 15.92
CA ASN A 14 4.62 -5.73 14.87
C ASN A 14 4.94 -4.72 13.74
N SER A 15 6.17 -4.21 13.69
CA SER A 15 6.64 -3.29 12.65
C SER A 15 7.14 -4.04 11.41
N ILE A 16 6.31 -4.93 10.85
CA ILE A 16 6.68 -5.66 9.64
C ILE A 16 5.60 -5.59 8.54
N LEU A 17 5.81 -4.61 7.66
CA LEU A 17 5.82 -4.68 6.18
C LEU A 17 4.54 -5.07 5.42
N PHE A 18 4.06 -4.13 4.61
CA PHE A 18 2.75 -3.86 3.98
C PHE A 18 2.52 -3.99 2.41
N GLY A 19 1.49 -3.38 1.76
CA GLY A 19 0.87 -3.80 0.47
C GLY A 19 1.04 -3.03 -0.86
N GLN A 20 1.09 -3.79 -1.97
CA GLN A 20 1.58 -3.56 -3.36
C GLN A 20 3.10 -3.52 -3.55
N LYS A 21 3.64 -4.44 -4.38
CA LYS A 21 5.09 -4.54 -4.66
C LYS A 21 5.73 -3.16 -4.89
N ARG A 22 6.56 -2.74 -3.95
CA ARG A 22 7.37 -1.52 -4.01
C ARG A 22 8.84 -1.91 -4.13
N ASP A 23 9.62 -1.00 -4.69
CA ASP A 23 11.05 -1.19 -4.85
C ASP A 23 11.80 0.15 -4.73
N PRO A 24 13.12 0.12 -4.49
CA PRO A 24 13.85 1.33 -4.17
C PRO A 24 13.89 2.33 -5.32
N ARG A 25 13.94 1.82 -6.57
CA ARG A 25 13.91 2.67 -7.76
C ARG A 25 12.56 3.35 -7.87
N THR A 26 11.45 2.64 -7.62
CA THR A 26 10.14 3.28 -7.64
C THR A 26 9.94 4.32 -6.52
N VAL A 27 10.45 4.06 -5.31
CA VAL A 27 10.39 5.05 -4.22
C VAL A 27 11.14 6.32 -4.60
N ALA A 28 12.35 6.19 -5.13
CA ALA A 28 13.16 7.33 -5.56
C ALA A 28 12.50 8.14 -6.69
N LEU A 29 11.85 7.44 -7.63
CA LEU A 29 11.16 8.04 -8.77
C LEU A 29 9.68 8.37 -8.47
N VAL A 30 9.28 8.28 -7.20
CA VAL A 30 7.94 8.61 -6.68
C VAL A 30 6.76 7.98 -7.45
N GLY A 31 6.97 6.80 -8.02
CA GLY A 31 5.96 6.08 -8.80
C GLY A 31 5.99 6.28 -10.31
N ALA A 32 6.89 7.11 -10.85
CA ALA A 32 7.04 7.35 -12.29
C ALA A 32 7.80 6.21 -12.99
N THR A 33 7.23 5.00 -12.96
CA THR A 33 7.89 3.77 -13.40
C THR A 33 7.12 2.96 -14.44
N THR A 34 5.95 3.43 -14.89
CA THR A 34 5.02 2.68 -15.78
C THR A 34 5.65 2.23 -17.10
N THR A 35 6.66 2.92 -17.60
CA THR A 35 7.36 2.59 -18.87
C THR A 35 8.82 2.15 -18.67
N ILE A 36 9.35 2.22 -17.45
CA ILE A 36 10.78 2.05 -17.19
C ILE A 36 11.11 0.98 -16.16
N ALA A 37 10.10 0.40 -15.49
CA ALA A 37 10.29 -0.71 -14.56
C ALA A 37 11.01 -1.90 -15.24
N ASP A 38 11.79 -2.63 -14.45
CA ASP A 38 12.70 -3.65 -14.99
C ASP A 38 12.66 -4.95 -14.19
N GLY A 39 12.93 -6.06 -14.86
CA GLY A 39 12.93 -7.37 -14.24
C GLY A 39 11.63 -7.72 -13.54
N ILE A 40 11.87 -8.30 -12.37
CA ILE A 40 10.92 -8.55 -11.29
C ILE A 40 10.12 -7.32 -10.84
N TYR A 41 10.63 -6.10 -11.06
CA TYR A 41 9.99 -4.85 -10.62
C TYR A 41 8.93 -4.34 -11.59
N ALA A 42 8.75 -4.97 -12.75
CA ALA A 42 7.63 -4.69 -13.64
C ALA A 42 6.28 -5.13 -13.05
N VAL A 43 6.29 -6.16 -12.19
CA VAL A 43 5.09 -6.68 -11.52
C VAL A 43 4.57 -5.67 -10.51
N GLY A 44 3.26 -5.38 -10.53
CA GLY A 44 2.66 -4.31 -9.71
C GLY A 44 2.76 -2.91 -10.30
N TYR A 45 3.44 -2.73 -11.45
CA TYR A 45 3.55 -1.44 -12.16
C TYR A 45 3.07 -1.53 -13.60
N ASN A 46 3.75 -2.33 -14.43
CA ASN A 46 3.31 -2.60 -15.80
C ASN A 46 3.91 -3.94 -16.27
N PRO A 47 3.14 -5.05 -16.23
CA PRO A 47 3.66 -6.36 -16.59
C PRO A 47 4.11 -6.46 -18.05
N ALA A 48 3.67 -5.55 -18.94
CA ALA A 48 4.06 -5.60 -20.34
C ALA A 48 5.55 -5.32 -20.58
N LEU A 49 6.21 -4.63 -19.64
CA LEU A 49 7.65 -4.37 -19.70
C LEU A 49 8.50 -5.65 -19.63
N ILE A 50 7.93 -6.75 -19.14
CA ILE A 50 8.59 -8.06 -19.12
C ILE A 50 8.92 -8.55 -20.53
N ALA A 51 8.16 -8.14 -21.56
CA ALA A 51 8.40 -8.55 -22.94
C ALA A 51 9.78 -8.10 -23.46
N TYR A 52 10.26 -6.94 -22.99
CA TYR A 52 11.55 -6.37 -23.37
C TYR A 52 12.69 -6.81 -22.45
N GLN A 53 12.48 -7.86 -21.66
CA GLN A 53 13.49 -8.47 -20.79
C GLN A 53 14.03 -9.80 -21.35
N LYS A 54 13.53 -10.28 -22.51
CA LYS A 54 14.00 -11.54 -23.12
C LYS A 54 15.51 -11.62 -23.30
N GLU A 55 16.15 -10.48 -23.58
CA GLU A 55 17.59 -10.38 -23.83
C GLU A 55 18.40 -10.01 -22.57
N LYS A 56 17.71 -9.74 -21.45
CA LYS A 56 18.34 -9.38 -20.18
C LYS A 56 18.70 -10.62 -19.37
N PRO A 57 19.74 -10.54 -18.52
CA PRO A 57 20.10 -11.65 -17.64
C PRO A 57 18.96 -11.96 -16.66
N PHE A 58 18.86 -13.24 -16.29
CA PHE A 58 18.03 -13.71 -15.17
C PHE A 58 18.20 -12.78 -13.96
N MET A 59 17.11 -12.46 -13.27
CA MET A 59 17.12 -11.66 -12.04
C MET A 59 16.51 -12.45 -10.90
N LEU A 60 17.13 -12.38 -9.72
CA LEU A 60 16.68 -13.00 -8.47
C LEU A 60 16.73 -11.98 -7.34
N GLN A 61 15.60 -11.71 -6.70
CA GLN A 61 15.58 -10.90 -5.47
C GLN A 61 16.03 -11.77 -4.30
N LEU A 62 17.12 -11.37 -3.66
CA LEU A 62 17.62 -12.03 -2.45
C LEU A 62 16.92 -11.49 -1.20
N GLY A 63 16.51 -10.22 -1.25
CA GLY A 63 15.75 -9.59 -0.18
C GLY A 63 15.33 -8.18 -0.59
N GLY A 64 14.34 -7.66 0.13
CA GLY A 64 13.85 -6.30 -0.08
C GLY A 64 13.02 -5.88 1.11
N LEU A 65 13.29 -4.69 1.60
CA LEU A 65 12.59 -4.05 2.70
C LEU A 65 12.05 -2.72 2.19
N ASP A 66 10.74 -2.60 2.15
CA ASP A 66 10.07 -1.33 1.86
C ASP A 66 9.30 -0.88 3.10
N PHE A 67 9.23 0.41 3.36
CA PHE A 67 8.52 0.98 4.49
C PHE A 67 7.89 2.31 4.09
N GLY A 68 6.65 2.56 4.50
CA GLY A 68 5.97 3.81 4.23
C GLY A 68 5.10 4.22 5.42
N MET A 69 5.15 5.49 5.81
CA MET A 69 4.26 6.04 6.82
C MET A 69 3.75 7.37 6.31
N LYS A 70 2.48 7.69 6.55
CA LYS A 70 1.95 9.02 6.28
C LYS A 70 0.82 9.36 7.23
N ASN A 71 0.66 10.66 7.46
CA ASN A 71 -0.56 11.21 8.00
C ASN A 71 -1.06 12.36 7.12
N ASN A 72 -2.33 12.74 7.26
CA ASN A 72 -2.95 13.72 6.35
C ASN A 72 -2.83 15.18 6.81
N TYR A 73 -2.24 15.48 7.97
CA TYR A 73 -2.22 16.84 8.53
C TYR A 73 -0.92 17.26 9.25
N LEU A 74 -0.44 16.46 10.20
CA LEU A 74 0.71 16.75 11.07
C LEU A 74 2.06 16.70 10.33
N SER A 75 2.80 17.81 10.41
CA SER A 75 4.22 17.95 10.04
C SER A 75 4.95 18.77 11.11
N ILE A 76 6.29 18.82 11.10
CA ILE A 76 7.04 19.70 12.01
C ILE A 76 6.62 21.16 11.81
N ALA A 77 6.47 21.60 10.56
CA ALA A 77 6.00 22.95 10.24
C ALA A 77 4.59 23.22 10.78
N THR A 78 3.67 22.24 10.64
CA THR A 78 2.31 22.35 11.19
C THR A 78 2.33 22.39 12.71
N LEU A 79 3.12 21.54 13.37
CA LEU A 79 3.24 21.54 14.82
C LEU A 79 3.82 22.86 15.34
N ASN A 80 4.82 23.42 14.64
CA ASN A 80 5.37 24.73 14.98
C ASN A 80 4.34 25.86 14.80
N ALA A 81 3.51 25.80 13.76
CA ALA A 81 2.43 26.76 13.56
C ALA A 81 1.34 26.65 14.64
N LEU A 82 1.07 25.44 15.12
CA LEU A 82 0.12 25.20 16.21
C LEU A 82 0.66 25.57 17.61
N ASN A 83 1.98 25.73 17.76
CA ASN A 83 2.66 25.98 19.04
C ASN A 83 2.60 27.47 19.47
N GLY A 84 1.63 28.23 18.95
CA GLY A 84 1.34 29.60 19.39
C GLY A 84 0.51 29.64 20.67
N ASP A 85 0.32 30.85 21.21
CA ASP A 85 -0.44 31.07 22.47
C ASP A 85 -1.95 30.81 22.30
N THR A 86 -2.51 31.12 21.13
CA THR A 86 -3.93 30.90 20.83
C THR A 86 -4.12 30.61 19.34
N LEU A 87 -5.07 29.73 19.01
CA LEU A 87 -5.53 29.49 17.64
C LEU A 87 -6.76 30.34 17.34
N GLU A 88 -6.74 31.07 16.24
CA GLU A 88 -7.87 31.87 15.77
C GLU A 88 -8.99 30.97 15.21
N GLN A 89 -10.22 31.52 15.09
CA GLN A 89 -11.38 30.72 14.70
C GLN A 89 -11.33 30.25 13.24
N ASP A 90 -10.71 31.04 12.36
CA ASP A 90 -10.46 30.70 10.97
C ASP A 90 -9.44 29.55 10.85
N GLU A 91 -8.37 29.57 11.66
CA GLU A 91 -7.39 28.49 11.75
C GLU A 91 -8.07 27.19 12.20
N LYS A 92 -8.85 27.24 13.28
CA LYS A 92 -9.63 26.07 13.75
C LYS A 92 -10.56 25.55 12.65
N SER A 93 -11.28 26.44 11.98
CA SER A 93 -12.20 26.08 10.90
C SER A 93 -11.47 25.43 9.73
N TYR A 94 -10.29 25.94 9.36
CA TYR A 94 -9.44 25.35 8.32
C TYR A 94 -9.01 23.93 8.68
N ILE A 95 -8.58 23.70 9.92
CA ILE A 95 -8.18 22.38 10.42
C ILE A 95 -9.37 21.42 10.36
N LEU A 96 -10.51 21.81 10.93
CA LEU A 96 -11.69 20.96 11.01
C LEU A 96 -12.25 20.62 9.63
N ASN A 97 -12.40 21.61 8.75
CA ASN A 97 -12.84 21.39 7.37
C ASN A 97 -11.91 20.42 6.64
N ARG A 98 -10.60 20.52 6.87
CA ARG A 98 -9.63 19.62 6.26
C ARG A 98 -9.77 18.20 6.80
N LEU A 99 -9.99 18.01 8.09
CA LEU A 99 -10.16 16.68 8.69
C LEU A 99 -11.50 16.07 8.28
N ASP A 100 -12.60 16.83 8.32
CA ASP A 100 -13.94 16.41 7.90
C ASP A 100 -13.92 15.89 6.45
N ASN A 101 -13.29 16.63 5.53
CA ASN A 101 -13.15 16.25 4.13
C ASN A 101 -12.25 15.03 3.87
N ASN A 102 -11.49 14.56 4.87
CA ASN A 102 -10.58 13.42 4.73
C ASN A 102 -10.95 12.24 5.64
N GLY A 103 -12.11 12.26 6.29
CA GLY A 103 -12.56 11.20 7.20
C GLY A 103 -11.78 11.18 8.52
N GLY A 104 -11.41 12.36 9.03
CA GLY A 104 -10.66 12.55 10.26
C GLY A 104 -9.15 12.70 10.07
N LEU A 105 -8.43 12.65 11.19
CA LEU A 105 -6.97 12.63 11.22
C LEU A 105 -6.49 11.20 11.00
N ARG A 106 -5.99 10.93 9.79
CA ARG A 106 -5.62 9.59 9.34
C ARG A 106 -4.12 9.38 9.46
N PHE A 107 -3.75 8.23 9.97
CA PHE A 107 -2.40 7.67 9.97
C PHE A 107 -2.44 6.39 9.17
N ASP A 108 -1.76 6.39 8.03
CA ASP A 108 -1.58 5.21 7.22
C ASP A 108 -0.14 4.73 7.40
N LEU A 109 0.02 3.41 7.57
CA LEU A 109 1.31 2.74 7.65
C LEU A 109 1.32 1.62 6.59
N ASP A 110 2.37 1.63 5.78
CA ASP A 110 2.71 0.63 4.78
C ASP A 110 4.21 0.20 4.87
N GLY A 111 4.66 -0.72 4.04
CA GLY A 111 5.95 -1.39 3.98
C GLY A 111 5.87 -2.59 3.06
N HIS A 112 6.87 -3.43 2.81
CA HIS A 112 6.75 -4.63 1.96
C HIS A 112 7.95 -5.53 2.25
N LEU A 113 7.75 -6.84 2.29
CA LEU A 113 8.87 -7.80 2.39
C LEU A 113 8.89 -8.69 1.16
N ALA A 114 9.95 -8.58 0.36
CA ALA A 114 10.18 -9.56 -0.70
C ALA A 114 10.58 -10.89 -0.04
N ILE A 115 9.80 -11.95 -0.27
CA ILE A 115 10.16 -13.26 0.25
C ILE A 115 11.44 -13.71 -0.48
N PRO A 116 12.55 -13.95 0.25
CA PRO A 116 13.82 -14.30 -0.35
C PRO A 116 13.69 -15.48 -1.30
N PHE A 117 14.41 -15.42 -2.43
CA PHE A 117 14.52 -16.49 -3.43
C PHE A 117 13.23 -16.85 -4.19
N LEU A 118 12.07 -16.28 -3.86
CA LEU A 118 10.80 -16.54 -4.54
C LEU A 118 10.37 -15.42 -5.50
N ASN A 119 11.30 -14.51 -5.81
CA ASN A 119 11.12 -13.42 -6.76
C ASN A 119 12.17 -13.53 -7.85
N PHE A 120 11.79 -14.00 -9.05
CA PHE A 120 12.72 -14.11 -10.15
C PHE A 120 12.09 -13.82 -11.52
N SER A 121 12.92 -13.32 -12.43
CA SER A 121 12.57 -13.06 -13.83
C SER A 121 13.37 -13.97 -14.74
N LEU A 122 12.69 -14.64 -15.67
CA LEU A 122 13.29 -15.49 -16.70
C LEU A 122 12.60 -15.24 -18.04
N GLY A 123 13.33 -14.63 -18.99
CA GLY A 123 12.81 -14.35 -20.32
C GLY A 123 11.62 -13.40 -20.29
N ASN A 124 10.46 -13.86 -20.75
CA ASN A 124 9.21 -13.10 -20.74
C ASN A 124 8.27 -13.46 -19.58
N MET A 125 8.81 -14.07 -18.50
CA MET A 125 8.05 -14.55 -17.35
C MET A 125 8.66 -14.07 -16.03
N VAL A 126 7.80 -13.78 -15.06
CA VAL A 126 8.21 -13.41 -13.69
C VAL A 126 7.37 -14.15 -12.68
N LEU A 127 8.03 -14.74 -11.68
CA LEU A 127 7.40 -15.16 -10.44
C LEU A 127 7.70 -14.11 -9.36
N SER A 128 6.67 -13.69 -8.63
CA SER A 128 6.80 -12.76 -7.51
C SER A 128 6.12 -13.27 -6.25
N SER A 129 6.71 -12.99 -5.10
CA SER A 129 6.22 -13.41 -3.79
C SER A 129 6.54 -12.36 -2.74
N ASN A 130 5.51 -11.70 -2.21
CA ASN A 130 5.66 -10.57 -1.29
C ASN A 130 4.76 -10.75 -0.06
N MET A 131 5.25 -10.38 1.11
CA MET A 131 4.44 -10.26 2.32
C MET A 131 4.04 -8.80 2.53
N ASN A 132 2.74 -8.60 2.77
CA ASN A 132 2.06 -7.32 2.81
C ASN A 132 1.07 -7.17 3.98
N TYR A 133 1.49 -6.65 5.11
CA TYR A 133 0.71 -5.82 6.05
C TYR A 133 -0.05 -4.64 5.33
N LEU A 134 -0.95 -3.86 5.94
CA LEU A 134 -1.63 -2.66 5.37
C LEU A 134 -2.38 -2.09 6.57
N SER A 135 -2.15 -0.85 7.00
CA SER A 135 -2.88 -0.29 8.14
C SER A 135 -3.27 1.18 8.00
N THR A 136 -4.46 1.50 8.49
CA THR A 136 -5.02 2.83 8.58
C THR A 136 -5.68 2.99 9.95
N TYR A 137 -5.32 4.06 10.65
CA TYR A 137 -5.96 4.53 11.86
C TYR A 137 -6.56 5.90 11.57
N ALA A 138 -7.83 6.12 11.92
CA ALA A 138 -8.50 7.40 11.74
C ALA A 138 -9.06 7.89 13.08
N LEU A 139 -8.51 9.00 13.57
CA LEU A 139 -9.11 9.73 14.67
C LEU A 139 -10.25 10.58 14.11
N PRO A 140 -11.47 10.50 14.67
CA PRO A 140 -12.62 11.24 14.17
C PRO A 140 -12.37 12.74 14.30
N SER A 141 -12.81 13.50 13.29
CA SER A 141 -12.75 14.96 13.34
C SER A 141 -13.55 15.54 14.49
N GLY A 142 -14.61 14.85 14.96
CA GLY A 142 -15.36 15.25 16.14
C GLY A 142 -14.53 15.28 17.42
N LEU A 143 -13.61 14.34 17.63
CA LEU A 143 -12.67 14.39 18.76
C LEU A 143 -11.76 15.62 18.66
N VAL A 144 -11.27 15.93 17.47
CA VAL A 144 -10.44 17.13 17.25
C VAL A 144 -11.26 18.41 17.45
N ARG A 145 -12.51 18.43 16.99
CA ARG A 145 -13.47 19.53 17.21
C ARG A 145 -13.70 19.78 18.69
N LEU A 146 -13.90 18.71 19.48
CA LEU A 146 -14.03 18.81 20.93
C LEU A 146 -12.78 19.43 21.58
N ILE A 147 -11.58 19.11 21.11
CA ILE A 147 -10.33 19.68 21.62
C ILE A 147 -10.18 21.16 21.23
N LEU A 148 -10.54 21.54 19.99
CA LEU A 148 -10.30 22.89 19.46
C LEU A 148 -11.40 23.90 19.81
N GLU A 149 -12.67 23.49 19.74
CA GLU A 149 -13.84 24.35 19.91
C GLU A 149 -14.61 24.04 21.21
N GLY A 150 -14.28 22.94 21.89
CA GLY A 150 -15.11 22.43 22.97
C GLY A 150 -16.45 21.91 22.46
N ASN A 151 -17.41 21.79 23.38
CA ASN A 151 -18.72 21.22 23.14
C ASN A 151 -19.89 22.22 23.31
N ALA A 152 -19.59 23.50 23.57
CA ALA A 152 -20.61 24.52 23.82
C ALA A 152 -21.52 24.78 22.61
N ASN A 153 -20.93 24.83 21.41
CA ASN A 153 -21.63 25.11 20.14
C ASN A 153 -21.80 23.87 19.27
N ASN A 154 -21.36 22.70 19.75
CA ASN A 154 -21.33 21.44 19.02
C ASN A 154 -22.09 20.37 19.82
N PRO A 155 -23.44 20.39 19.78
CA PRO A 155 -24.25 19.55 20.67
C PRO A 155 -24.22 18.08 20.29
N ASN A 156 -23.80 17.72 19.08
CA ASN A 156 -23.61 16.34 18.65
C ASN A 156 -22.27 16.21 17.94
N ILE A 157 -21.40 15.37 18.49
CA ILE A 157 -20.04 15.14 18.02
C ILE A 157 -19.90 13.65 17.72
N ASP A 158 -19.60 13.32 16.46
CA ASP A 158 -19.24 11.97 16.05
C ASP A 158 -17.84 11.62 16.57
N MET A 159 -17.79 10.57 17.38
CA MET A 159 -16.57 10.08 18.02
C MET A 159 -16.12 8.75 17.43
N THR A 160 -16.66 8.33 16.29
CA THR A 160 -16.40 7.02 15.68
C THR A 160 -14.98 6.93 15.13
N PHE A 161 -14.13 6.14 15.79
CA PHE A 161 -12.80 5.81 15.28
C PHE A 161 -12.85 4.94 14.03
N GLY A 162 -11.90 5.15 13.13
CA GLY A 162 -11.57 4.22 12.06
C GLY A 162 -10.33 3.40 12.42
N LEU A 163 -10.39 2.09 12.18
CA LEU A 163 -9.26 1.19 12.32
C LEU A 163 -9.39 0.13 11.24
N GLU A 164 -8.33 -0.05 10.47
CA GLU A 164 -8.24 -1.14 9.53
C GLU A 164 -6.79 -1.61 9.41
N VAL A 165 -6.58 -2.90 9.53
CA VAL A 165 -5.27 -3.54 9.56
C VAL A 165 -5.39 -4.88 8.87
N MET A 166 -4.51 -5.20 7.93
CA MET A 166 -4.46 -6.53 7.33
C MET A 166 -3.06 -6.96 6.97
N GLY A 167 -2.78 -8.26 7.02
CA GLY A 167 -1.57 -8.89 6.49
C GLY A 167 -1.92 -9.90 5.40
N VAL A 168 -1.18 -9.89 4.29
CA VAL A 168 -1.48 -10.61 3.06
C VAL A 168 -0.18 -11.09 2.42
N ASN A 169 -0.08 -12.37 2.08
CA ASN A 169 0.94 -12.83 1.13
C ASN A 169 0.40 -12.70 -0.30
N GLU A 170 1.16 -12.05 -1.16
CA GLU A 170 0.86 -11.92 -2.59
C GLU A 170 1.81 -12.83 -3.38
N PHE A 171 1.25 -13.78 -4.10
CA PHE A 171 1.96 -14.61 -5.07
C PHE A 171 1.50 -14.23 -6.47
N GLY A 172 2.43 -13.82 -7.32
CA GLY A 172 2.14 -13.36 -8.68
C GLY A 172 2.89 -14.18 -9.71
N PHE A 173 2.18 -14.59 -10.76
CA PHE A 173 2.77 -15.11 -11.98
C PHE A 173 2.49 -14.13 -13.11
N SER A 174 3.54 -13.64 -13.74
CA SER A 174 3.44 -12.65 -14.82
C SER A 174 4.05 -13.18 -16.10
N PHE A 175 3.43 -12.84 -17.22
CA PHE A 175 4.00 -13.08 -18.54
C PHE A 175 3.67 -11.91 -19.47
N ALA A 176 4.48 -11.74 -20.51
CA ALA A 176 4.23 -10.72 -21.53
C ALA A 176 4.45 -11.26 -22.94
N VAL A 177 3.65 -10.72 -23.85
CA VAL A 177 3.64 -11.06 -25.27
C VAL A 177 4.06 -9.81 -26.06
N PRO A 178 5.21 -9.84 -26.75
CA PRO A 178 5.62 -8.78 -27.66
C PRO A 178 4.89 -8.88 -29.00
N PHE A 179 4.48 -7.74 -29.54
CA PHE A 179 4.04 -7.51 -30.92
C PHE A 179 5.03 -6.57 -31.62
N GLU A 180 4.80 -6.25 -32.90
CA GLU A 180 5.74 -5.45 -33.70
C GLU A 180 6.03 -4.07 -33.10
N SER A 181 5.00 -3.36 -32.63
CA SER A 181 5.11 -1.97 -32.15
C SER A 181 4.79 -1.80 -30.66
N TYR A 182 4.30 -2.84 -29.99
CA TYR A 182 3.90 -2.79 -28.58
C TYR A 182 3.98 -4.16 -27.93
N ALA A 183 3.85 -4.24 -26.62
CA ALA A 183 3.74 -5.46 -25.85
C ALA A 183 2.55 -5.39 -24.89
N VAL A 184 1.96 -6.55 -24.63
CA VAL A 184 0.89 -6.73 -23.63
C VAL A 184 1.41 -7.64 -22.54
N GLY A 185 1.11 -7.31 -21.29
CA GLY A 185 1.48 -8.13 -20.14
C GLY A 185 0.28 -8.44 -19.26
N LEU A 186 0.33 -9.61 -18.65
CA LEU A 186 -0.66 -10.08 -17.68
C LEU A 186 0.06 -10.56 -16.43
N THR A 187 -0.50 -10.25 -15.26
CA THR A 187 -0.16 -10.92 -14.01
C THR A 187 -1.41 -11.53 -13.42
N VAL A 188 -1.34 -12.80 -13.02
CA VAL A 188 -2.36 -13.44 -12.19
C VAL A 188 -1.80 -13.53 -10.78
N LYS A 189 -2.58 -13.06 -9.81
CA LYS A 189 -2.20 -13.01 -8.39
C LYS A 189 -3.08 -13.91 -7.56
N TYR A 190 -2.46 -14.64 -6.64
CA TYR A 190 -3.10 -15.27 -5.51
C TYR A 190 -2.77 -14.47 -4.25
N LEU A 191 -3.83 -13.99 -3.57
CA LEU A 191 -3.75 -13.21 -2.36
C LEU A 191 -4.15 -14.10 -1.18
N GLN A 192 -3.18 -14.49 -0.36
CA GLN A 192 -3.42 -15.24 0.85
C GLN A 192 -3.55 -14.28 2.04
N GLY A 193 -4.75 -14.19 2.62
CA GLY A 193 -4.98 -13.41 3.83
C GLY A 193 -4.30 -14.09 5.03
N LEU A 194 -3.44 -13.35 5.74
CA LEU A 194 -2.77 -13.81 6.96
C LEU A 194 -3.62 -13.46 8.17
N PHE A 195 -3.93 -12.17 8.33
CA PHE A 195 -4.81 -11.66 9.37
C PHE A 195 -5.48 -10.36 8.92
N TYR A 196 -6.65 -10.09 9.49
CA TYR A 196 -7.39 -8.84 9.33
C TYR A 196 -7.92 -8.40 10.69
N MET A 197 -7.89 -7.11 10.95
CA MET A 197 -8.49 -6.50 12.12
C MET A 197 -9.01 -5.13 11.72
N GLY A 198 -10.29 -4.87 11.91
CA GLY A 198 -10.85 -3.57 11.60
C GLY A 198 -12.18 -3.33 12.30
N LEU A 199 -12.51 -2.06 12.49
CA LEU A 199 -13.82 -1.67 12.99
C LEU A 199 -14.84 -1.81 11.86
N ASP A 200 -15.92 -2.53 12.14
CA ASP A 200 -17.01 -2.71 11.19
C ASP A 200 -17.78 -1.40 11.05
N PRO A 201 -17.79 -0.75 9.87
CA PRO A 201 -18.42 0.55 9.69
C PRO A 201 -19.94 0.51 9.90
N ASP A 202 -20.58 -0.63 9.66
CA ASP A 202 -22.04 -0.75 9.77
C ASP A 202 -22.49 -0.99 11.21
N SER A 203 -21.60 -1.51 12.06
CA SER A 203 -21.90 -1.90 13.45
C SER A 203 -21.13 -1.10 14.49
N SER A 204 -20.28 -0.16 14.06
CA SER A 204 -19.49 0.70 14.94
C SER A 204 -19.94 2.14 14.82
N LYS A 205 -20.38 2.73 15.94
CA LYS A 205 -20.78 4.13 16.02
C LYS A 205 -20.52 4.65 17.42
N ALA A 206 -20.06 5.88 17.53
CA ALA A 206 -19.88 6.56 18.79
C ALA A 206 -20.31 8.02 18.72
N ASP A 207 -21.07 8.46 19.70
CA ASP A 207 -21.61 9.80 19.78
C ASP A 207 -21.24 10.45 21.13
N PHE A 208 -21.02 11.75 21.10
CA PHE A 208 -20.87 12.61 22.27
C PHE A 208 -21.82 13.78 22.16
N ILE A 209 -22.77 13.86 23.08
CA ILE A 209 -23.92 14.76 23.01
C ILE A 209 -23.88 15.72 24.20
N THR A 210 -24.03 17.00 23.90
CA THR A 210 -24.08 18.08 24.89
C THR A 210 -25.44 18.75 24.87
N THR A 211 -26.03 18.88 26.04
CA THR A 211 -27.29 19.59 26.27
C THR A 211 -27.08 20.69 27.31
N PRO A 212 -28.02 21.65 27.45
CA PRO A 212 -27.91 22.69 28.49
C PRO A 212 -27.82 22.17 29.93
N LYS A 213 -28.20 20.90 30.16
CA LYS A 213 -28.30 20.31 31.52
C LYS A 213 -27.25 19.24 31.80
N ALA A 214 -26.71 18.60 30.77
CA ALA A 214 -25.77 17.49 30.92
C ALA A 214 -25.02 17.19 29.61
N VAL A 215 -23.88 16.54 29.75
CA VAL A 215 -23.16 15.85 28.68
C VAL A 215 -23.38 14.35 28.82
N TYR A 216 -23.64 13.64 27.73
CA TYR A 216 -23.71 12.18 27.73
C TYR A 216 -23.19 11.65 26.40
N GLY A 217 -22.91 10.36 26.36
CA GLY A 217 -22.34 9.77 25.16
C GLY A 217 -22.41 8.27 25.23
N SER A 218 -22.34 7.64 24.07
CA SER A 218 -22.28 6.20 23.98
C SER A 218 -21.57 5.81 22.72
N GLY A 219 -20.83 4.73 22.77
CA GLY A 219 -20.26 4.16 21.57
C GLY A 219 -20.27 2.65 21.62
N THR A 220 -20.44 2.07 20.45
CA THR A 220 -20.32 0.66 20.15
C THR A 220 -19.25 0.51 19.10
N TYR A 221 -18.28 -0.35 19.34
CA TYR A 221 -17.20 -0.67 18.43
C TYR A 221 -17.18 -2.17 18.23
N TYR A 222 -17.54 -2.59 17.01
CA TYR A 222 -17.49 -3.99 16.61
C TYR A 222 -16.17 -4.23 15.88
N LEU A 223 -15.19 -4.78 16.60
CA LEU A 223 -13.88 -5.12 16.05
C LEU A 223 -13.99 -6.47 15.34
N ARG A 224 -14.12 -6.40 14.01
CA ARG A 224 -14.12 -7.55 13.13
C ARG A 224 -12.71 -8.09 12.96
N GLN A 225 -12.59 -9.41 13.02
CA GLN A 225 -11.32 -10.11 12.86
C GLN A 225 -11.42 -11.11 11.72
N GLY A 226 -10.33 -11.25 10.99
CA GLY A 226 -10.15 -12.26 9.96
C GLY A 226 -8.88 -13.05 10.24
N PHE A 227 -8.98 -14.37 10.28
CA PHE A 227 -7.80 -15.25 10.29
C PHE A 227 -7.84 -16.21 9.11
N GLY A 228 -6.82 -16.12 8.27
CA GLY A 228 -6.82 -16.79 6.98
C GLY A 228 -7.78 -16.15 5.99
N GLY A 229 -7.69 -16.61 4.75
CA GLY A 229 -8.52 -16.16 3.65
C GLY A 229 -7.78 -16.32 2.34
N SER A 230 -8.53 -16.20 1.25
CA SER A 230 -7.97 -16.25 -0.10
C SER A 230 -8.68 -15.30 -1.02
N GLY A 231 -7.93 -14.82 -1.99
CA GLY A 231 -8.35 -13.87 -3.01
C GLY A 231 -7.51 -14.02 -4.26
N TYR A 232 -7.99 -13.38 -5.33
CA TYR A 232 -7.29 -13.34 -6.61
C TYR A 232 -7.29 -11.92 -7.12
N GLY A 233 -6.29 -11.57 -7.91
CA GLY A 233 -6.20 -10.27 -8.58
C GLY A 233 -5.54 -10.43 -9.94
N ILE A 234 -5.80 -9.48 -10.85
CA ILE A 234 -5.22 -9.48 -12.19
C ILE A 234 -4.56 -8.13 -12.44
N ASP A 235 -3.34 -8.14 -12.98
CA ASP A 235 -2.72 -6.94 -13.54
C ASP A 235 -2.71 -7.04 -15.06
N ILE A 236 -3.01 -5.94 -15.74
CA ILE A 236 -2.98 -5.83 -17.20
C ILE A 236 -2.09 -4.65 -17.55
N GLY A 237 -1.18 -4.86 -18.49
CA GLY A 237 -0.25 -3.84 -18.96
C GLY A 237 -0.19 -3.75 -20.47
N LEU A 238 0.07 -2.54 -20.96
CA LEU A 238 0.40 -2.23 -22.34
C LEU A 238 1.63 -1.32 -22.36
N VAL A 239 2.54 -1.55 -23.29
CA VAL A 239 3.69 -0.66 -23.49
C VAL A 239 4.13 -0.65 -24.94
N THR A 240 4.47 0.51 -25.49
CA THR A 240 5.01 0.61 -26.85
C THR A 240 6.43 0.06 -26.90
N LYS A 241 6.89 -0.33 -28.08
CA LYS A 241 8.33 -0.43 -28.34
C LYS A 241 8.93 0.97 -28.21
N GLU A 242 10.22 1.04 -27.93
CA GLU A 242 10.91 2.32 -27.94
C GLU A 242 11.01 2.86 -29.38
N PHE A 243 10.58 4.10 -29.59
CA PHE A 243 10.66 4.79 -30.87
C PHE A 243 11.19 6.21 -30.63
N ASN A 244 12.25 6.60 -31.34
CA ASN A 244 12.91 7.90 -31.15
C ASN A 244 13.21 8.20 -29.68
N ARG A 245 13.75 7.21 -28.94
CA ARG A 245 14.05 7.29 -27.49
C ARG A 245 12.83 7.46 -26.58
N LEU A 246 11.61 7.48 -27.14
CA LEU A 246 10.36 7.59 -26.39
C LEU A 246 9.70 6.23 -26.20
N ARG A 247 8.99 6.10 -25.09
CA ARG A 247 8.15 4.94 -24.78
C ARG A 247 6.91 5.38 -24.02
N PHE A 248 5.76 4.78 -24.36
CA PHE A 248 4.49 5.05 -23.71
C PHE A 248 3.91 3.75 -23.15
N GLY A 249 3.13 3.85 -22.08
CA GLY A 249 2.53 2.67 -21.47
C GLY A 249 1.35 3.00 -20.58
N ALA A 250 0.52 1.99 -20.36
CA ALA A 250 -0.62 2.06 -19.47
C ALA A 250 -0.80 0.72 -18.75
N SER A 251 -1.36 0.75 -17.55
CA SER A 251 -1.64 -0.46 -16.79
C SER A 251 -2.80 -0.29 -15.81
N ILE A 252 -3.43 -1.40 -15.49
CA ILE A 252 -4.35 -1.54 -14.36
C ILE A 252 -3.78 -2.64 -13.47
N ILE A 253 -3.56 -2.32 -12.22
CA ILE A 253 -2.99 -3.21 -11.21
C ILE A 253 -4.10 -3.60 -10.23
N ASN A 254 -4.13 -4.89 -9.87
CA ASN A 254 -5.13 -5.49 -8.98
C ASN A 254 -6.56 -5.29 -9.48
N ALA A 255 -6.80 -5.39 -10.79
CA ALA A 255 -8.15 -5.40 -11.36
C ALA A 255 -8.97 -6.52 -10.71
N SER A 256 -10.15 -6.17 -10.21
CA SER A 256 -11.09 -7.08 -9.52
C SER A 256 -10.49 -7.82 -8.31
N ALA A 257 -9.46 -7.26 -7.67
CA ALA A 257 -8.80 -7.93 -6.56
C ALA A 257 -9.61 -7.86 -5.26
N SER A 258 -9.90 -9.00 -4.66
CA SER A 258 -10.62 -9.08 -3.38
C SER A 258 -10.20 -10.31 -2.59
N ILE A 259 -10.13 -10.15 -1.27
CA ILE A 259 -9.81 -11.22 -0.33
C ILE A 259 -11.07 -11.57 0.45
N GLY A 260 -11.48 -12.83 0.38
CA GLY A 260 -12.51 -13.38 1.23
C GLY A 260 -11.91 -13.89 2.53
N TRP A 261 -12.19 -13.21 3.63
CA TRP A 261 -11.69 -13.55 4.96
C TRP A 261 -12.55 -14.62 5.62
N ASN A 262 -11.99 -15.29 6.63
CA ASN A 262 -12.61 -16.41 7.34
C ASN A 262 -12.91 -17.62 6.43
N LYS A 263 -12.05 -17.83 5.42
CA LYS A 263 -12.06 -18.98 4.52
C LYS A 263 -10.83 -19.86 4.79
N PRO A 264 -10.85 -21.14 4.38
CA PRO A 264 -9.65 -21.99 4.40
C PRO A 264 -8.50 -21.34 3.63
N SER A 265 -7.27 -21.51 4.12
CA SER A 265 -6.05 -21.03 3.47
C SER A 265 -4.86 -21.86 3.94
N LEU A 266 -3.81 -21.96 3.11
CA LEU A 266 -2.62 -22.77 3.44
C LEU A 266 -2.02 -22.40 4.81
N LEU A 267 -2.01 -21.11 5.17
CA LEU A 267 -1.53 -20.65 6.46
C LEU A 267 -2.42 -21.14 7.60
N LYS A 268 -3.74 -21.05 7.46
CA LYS A 268 -4.70 -21.48 8.48
C LYS A 268 -4.58 -22.98 8.73
N ASP A 269 -4.40 -23.76 7.67
CA ASP A 269 -4.20 -25.21 7.76
C ASP A 269 -2.86 -25.56 8.45
N ALA A 270 -1.83 -24.74 8.24
CA ALA A 270 -0.51 -24.91 8.85
C ALA A 270 -0.44 -24.47 10.32
N LEU A 271 -0.93 -23.27 10.65
CA LEU A 271 -0.87 -22.69 11.99
C LEU A 271 -1.89 -23.30 12.96
N LYS A 272 -3.03 -23.80 12.46
CA LYS A 272 -4.18 -24.40 13.19
C LYS A 272 -4.84 -23.50 14.25
N GLU A 273 -4.09 -22.67 14.96
CA GLU A 273 -4.54 -21.74 15.99
C GLU A 273 -4.08 -20.31 15.70
N TYR A 274 -4.92 -19.33 16.02
CA TYR A 274 -4.58 -17.92 15.91
C TYR A 274 -3.83 -17.44 17.17
N PRO A 275 -2.70 -16.73 17.05
CA PRO A 275 -1.84 -16.42 18.20
C PRO A 275 -2.35 -15.25 19.07
N LEU A 276 -3.30 -14.44 18.59
CA LEU A 276 -3.76 -13.27 19.33
C LEU A 276 -4.77 -13.64 20.43
N LYS A 277 -4.64 -12.99 21.58
CA LYS A 277 -5.56 -13.09 22.71
C LYS A 277 -6.14 -11.73 23.06
N TRP A 278 -7.40 -11.70 23.47
CA TRP A 278 -8.08 -10.51 23.99
C TRP A 278 -8.73 -10.85 25.33
N GLY A 279 -8.43 -10.08 26.38
CA GLY A 279 -8.96 -10.37 27.71
C GLY A 279 -8.59 -11.74 28.28
N GLY A 280 -7.51 -12.37 27.79
CA GLY A 280 -7.08 -13.72 28.18
C GLY A 280 -7.65 -14.86 27.32
N GLU A 281 -8.72 -14.60 26.57
CA GLU A 281 -9.32 -15.55 25.63
C GLU A 281 -8.65 -15.46 24.26
N ARG A 282 -8.54 -16.59 23.56
CA ARG A 282 -7.96 -16.65 22.22
C ARG A 282 -8.97 -16.14 21.20
N LEU A 283 -8.50 -15.27 20.32
CA LEU A 283 -9.29 -14.80 19.19
C LEU A 283 -9.33 -15.89 18.11
N SER A 284 -10.40 -15.93 17.35
CA SER A 284 -10.58 -16.84 16.21
C SER A 284 -11.52 -16.21 15.19
N ASP A 285 -11.68 -16.83 14.03
CA ASP A 285 -12.64 -16.42 13.00
C ASP A 285 -14.10 -16.48 13.48
N SER A 286 -14.39 -17.35 14.45
CA SER A 286 -15.71 -17.54 15.05
C SER A 286 -16.09 -16.49 16.11
N VAL A 287 -15.19 -15.56 16.45
CA VAL A 287 -15.44 -14.53 17.46
C VAL A 287 -15.05 -13.13 16.97
N ALA A 288 -15.71 -12.12 17.52
CA ALA A 288 -15.37 -10.72 17.36
C ALA A 288 -15.31 -10.05 18.74
N VAL A 289 -14.75 -8.85 18.83
CA VAL A 289 -14.73 -8.08 20.07
C VAL A 289 -15.75 -6.94 19.95
N LEU A 290 -16.69 -6.91 20.88
CA LEU A 290 -17.63 -5.82 21.05
C LEU A 290 -17.15 -4.96 22.22
N TYR A 291 -16.70 -3.75 21.92
CA TYR A 291 -16.38 -2.74 22.93
C TYR A 291 -17.48 -1.70 22.96
N THR A 292 -18.12 -1.53 24.11
CA THR A 292 -19.13 -0.49 24.31
C THR A 292 -18.71 0.42 25.45
N TYR A 293 -18.95 1.72 25.29
CA TYR A 293 -18.82 2.68 26.37
C TYR A 293 -20.10 3.49 26.50
N LYS A 294 -20.36 3.96 27.72
CA LYS A 294 -21.43 4.89 28.05
C LYS A 294 -20.89 5.94 29.01
N ILE A 295 -21.13 7.20 28.66
CA ILE A 295 -20.99 8.36 29.50
C ILE A 295 -22.40 8.68 29.96
N ASP A 296 -22.68 8.45 31.25
CA ASP A 296 -23.95 8.85 31.84
C ASP A 296 -24.05 10.39 31.91
N SER A 297 -25.21 10.91 32.32
CA SER A 297 -25.46 12.36 32.38
C SER A 297 -24.44 13.07 33.28
N LEU A 298 -23.38 13.59 32.66
CA LEU A 298 -22.29 14.30 33.27
C LEU A 298 -22.70 15.75 33.51
N ARG A 299 -22.63 16.17 34.76
CA ARG A 299 -23.03 17.49 35.25
C ARG A 299 -22.00 17.99 36.25
N ALA A 300 -21.97 19.29 36.49
CA ALA A 300 -21.02 19.89 37.43
C ALA A 300 -21.17 19.32 38.85
N ASP A 301 -22.40 18.99 39.28
CA ASP A 301 -22.72 18.49 40.61
C ASP A 301 -22.38 17.01 40.83
N ASN A 302 -22.16 16.23 39.77
CA ASN A 302 -21.91 14.79 39.86
C ASN A 302 -20.56 14.34 39.30
N LEU A 303 -19.67 15.27 38.89
CA LEU A 303 -18.39 14.97 38.25
C LEU A 303 -17.48 14.03 39.06
N SER A 304 -17.62 14.01 40.38
CA SER A 304 -16.89 13.13 41.30
C SER A 304 -17.51 11.74 41.50
N SER A 305 -18.67 11.46 40.90
CA SER A 305 -19.35 10.18 41.06
C SER A 305 -18.68 9.07 40.25
N GLY A 306 -18.48 7.90 40.88
CA GLY A 306 -17.64 6.82 40.34
C GLY A 306 -18.20 6.06 39.12
N ASN A 307 -19.49 6.25 38.78
CA ASN A 307 -20.19 5.45 37.76
C ASN A 307 -20.54 6.25 36.49
N LEU A 308 -20.00 7.47 36.31
CA LEU A 308 -20.31 8.31 35.14
C LEU A 308 -19.76 7.74 33.83
N PHE A 309 -18.68 6.99 33.90
CA PHE A 309 -18.03 6.37 32.75
C PHE A 309 -18.04 4.87 32.93
N THR A 310 -18.79 4.19 32.09
CA THR A 310 -18.84 2.73 32.08
C THR A 310 -18.39 2.22 30.72
N SER A 311 -17.59 1.17 30.72
CA SER A 311 -17.21 0.48 29.50
C SER A 311 -17.21 -1.02 29.71
N THR A 312 -17.53 -1.74 28.65
CA THR A 312 -17.54 -3.19 28.63
C THR A 312 -16.86 -3.67 27.36
N SER A 313 -16.00 -4.67 27.51
CA SER A 313 -15.37 -5.37 26.41
C SER A 313 -15.82 -6.83 26.46
N GLN A 314 -16.55 -7.27 25.45
CA GLN A 314 -17.08 -8.63 25.39
C GLN A 314 -16.63 -9.32 24.12
N ILE A 315 -16.38 -10.62 24.21
CA ILE A 315 -16.15 -11.45 23.04
C ILE A 315 -17.52 -11.99 22.61
N VAL A 316 -17.87 -11.69 21.37
CA VAL A 316 -19.16 -12.06 20.78
C VAL A 316 -18.97 -13.07 19.66
N LYS A 317 -19.95 -13.93 19.44
CA LYS A 317 -19.91 -14.90 18.34
C LYS A 317 -20.02 -14.20 17.00
N ASN A 318 -19.09 -14.45 16.11
CA ASN A 318 -19.09 -13.96 14.73
C ASN A 318 -19.73 -14.98 13.79
N LEU A 319 -20.98 -15.35 14.08
CA LEU A 319 -21.73 -16.38 13.34
C LEU A 319 -22.94 -15.77 12.62
N ASP A 320 -23.25 -16.29 11.43
CA ASP A 320 -24.46 -15.98 10.68
C ASP A 320 -25.71 -16.65 11.30
N GLU A 321 -26.88 -16.41 10.69
CA GLU A 321 -28.17 -16.97 11.13
C GLU A 321 -28.18 -18.51 11.19
N ASN A 322 -27.28 -19.17 10.46
CA ASN A 322 -27.15 -20.63 10.40
C ASN A 322 -26.02 -21.16 11.31
N GLY A 323 -25.43 -20.32 12.17
CA GLY A 323 -24.36 -20.70 13.07
C GLY A 323 -22.99 -20.91 12.38
N LYS A 324 -22.82 -20.47 11.13
CA LYS A 324 -21.54 -20.52 10.40
C LYS A 324 -20.77 -19.23 10.58
N VAL A 325 -19.44 -19.31 10.52
CA VAL A 325 -18.59 -18.11 10.62
C VAL A 325 -18.95 -17.08 9.55
N LYS A 326 -19.19 -15.82 9.97
CA LYS A 326 -19.46 -14.72 9.04
C LYS A 326 -18.23 -14.48 8.18
N LYS A 327 -18.40 -14.68 6.88
CA LYS A 327 -17.41 -14.36 5.85
C LYS A 327 -17.62 -12.93 5.38
N PHE A 328 -16.55 -12.25 5.07
CA PHE A 328 -16.59 -10.91 4.52
C PHE A 328 -15.48 -10.75 3.48
N ASN A 329 -15.71 -9.84 2.55
CA ASN A 329 -14.75 -9.55 1.48
C ASN A 329 -14.14 -8.17 1.73
N ILE A 330 -12.85 -8.06 1.50
CA ILE A 330 -12.12 -6.80 1.52
C ILE A 330 -11.52 -6.63 0.13
N THR A 331 -11.86 -5.54 -0.54
CA THR A 331 -11.26 -5.16 -1.82
C THR A 331 -9.78 -4.87 -1.60
N TYR A 332 -8.92 -5.43 -2.45
CA TYR A 332 -7.50 -5.14 -2.44
C TYR A 332 -7.24 -3.95 -3.37
N PRO A 333 -6.47 -2.93 -2.95
CA PRO A 333 -6.46 -1.66 -3.67
C PRO A 333 -6.00 -1.78 -5.13
N SER A 334 -6.85 -1.30 -6.05
CA SER A 334 -6.57 -1.22 -7.48
C SER A 334 -6.01 0.14 -7.88
N ILE A 335 -5.11 0.17 -8.86
CA ILE A 335 -4.50 1.40 -9.38
C ILE A 335 -4.47 1.37 -10.91
N PHE A 336 -4.87 2.48 -11.51
CA PHE A 336 -4.67 2.77 -12.92
C PHE A 336 -3.46 3.68 -13.12
N ARG A 337 -2.68 3.42 -14.19
CA ARG A 337 -1.48 4.19 -14.52
C ARG A 337 -1.37 4.42 -16.02
N ILE A 338 -0.87 5.59 -16.40
CA ILE A 338 -0.42 5.92 -17.74
C ILE A 338 0.90 6.66 -17.60
N GLY A 339 1.87 6.37 -18.47
CA GLY A 339 3.15 7.06 -18.44
C GLY A 339 3.84 7.16 -19.79
N GLY A 340 4.80 8.06 -19.85
CA GLY A 340 5.71 8.26 -20.96
C GLY A 340 7.13 8.47 -20.45
N SER A 341 8.12 7.95 -21.17
CA SER A 341 9.53 8.15 -20.83
C SER A 341 10.38 8.47 -22.05
N TYR A 342 11.41 9.27 -21.84
CA TYR A 342 12.47 9.57 -22.78
C TYR A 342 13.79 9.01 -22.26
N ARG A 343 14.52 8.26 -23.09
CA ARG A 343 15.82 7.67 -22.77
C ARG A 343 16.93 8.32 -23.60
N GLY A 344 17.63 9.28 -23.00
CA GLY A 344 18.90 9.78 -23.53
C GLY A 344 20.07 8.87 -23.17
N ASP A 345 21.26 9.27 -23.58
CA ASP A 345 22.49 8.46 -23.40
C ASP A 345 22.93 8.43 -21.92
N GLU A 346 22.84 9.56 -21.21
CA GLU A 346 23.22 9.67 -19.79
C GLU A 346 22.04 9.92 -18.84
N VAL A 347 20.85 10.16 -19.38
CA VAL A 347 19.67 10.54 -18.60
C VAL A 347 18.41 9.84 -19.11
N LEU A 348 17.63 9.30 -18.19
CA LEU A 348 16.28 8.85 -18.44
C LEU A 348 15.31 9.79 -17.72
N ILE A 349 14.27 10.22 -18.42
CA ILE A 349 13.17 11.02 -17.86
C ILE A 349 11.90 10.19 -17.98
N SER A 350 11.11 10.11 -16.92
CA SER A 350 9.79 9.46 -16.92
C SER A 350 8.75 10.38 -16.34
N SER A 351 7.54 10.37 -16.90
CA SER A 351 6.39 11.05 -16.32
C SER A 351 5.17 10.16 -16.38
N ASP A 352 4.48 10.09 -15.25
CA ASP A 352 3.34 9.20 -15.06
C ASP A 352 2.16 9.97 -14.46
N ILE A 353 0.97 9.53 -14.81
CA ILE A 353 -0.28 9.90 -14.17
C ILE A 353 -0.91 8.61 -13.63
N SER A 354 -1.32 8.62 -12.36
CA SER A 354 -1.90 7.45 -11.70
C SER A 354 -3.09 7.83 -10.83
N THR A 355 -4.03 6.89 -10.65
CA THR A 355 -5.15 7.05 -9.73
C THR A 355 -5.61 5.71 -9.18
N GLY A 356 -6.10 5.71 -7.94
CA GLY A 356 -6.81 4.59 -7.35
C GLY A 356 -8.30 4.62 -7.64
N PHE A 357 -8.99 3.54 -7.33
CA PHE A 357 -10.46 3.46 -7.45
C PHE A 357 -11.19 3.66 -6.12
N GLU A 358 -10.46 3.69 -4.99
CA GLU A 358 -11.01 3.86 -3.65
C GLU A 358 -10.01 4.59 -2.73
N ASN A 359 -10.50 5.16 -1.63
CA ASN A 359 -9.69 5.89 -0.63
C ASN A 359 -9.30 4.99 0.56
N ARG A 360 -8.56 3.91 0.30
CA ARG A 360 -8.26 2.86 1.27
C ARG A 360 -6.80 2.39 1.18
N PHE A 361 -6.16 2.10 2.30
CA PHE A 361 -4.84 1.47 2.36
C PHE A 361 -3.81 2.05 1.37
N PHE A 362 -3.53 3.35 1.47
CA PHE A 362 -2.64 4.11 0.58
C PHE A 362 -3.11 4.35 -0.86
N SER A 363 -4.17 3.67 -1.32
CA SER A 363 -4.87 4.06 -2.55
C SER A 363 -5.76 5.27 -2.29
N SER A 364 -5.84 6.12 -3.31
CA SER A 364 -6.58 7.37 -3.30
C SER A 364 -7.30 7.50 -4.64
N ALA A 365 -8.59 7.78 -4.61
CA ALA A 365 -9.39 8.09 -5.79
C ALA A 365 -9.12 9.51 -6.29
N ARG A 366 -7.84 9.90 -6.32
CA ARG A 366 -7.32 11.18 -6.78
C ARG A 366 -6.23 10.93 -7.81
N TRP A 367 -6.07 11.88 -8.71
CA TRP A 367 -5.01 11.83 -9.70
C TRP A 367 -3.69 12.30 -9.10
N LYS A 368 -2.66 11.49 -9.26
CA LYS A 368 -1.26 11.80 -8.93
C LYS A 368 -0.48 11.93 -10.23
N TRP A 369 0.10 13.10 -10.45
CA TRP A 369 1.11 13.29 -11.49
C TRP A 369 2.50 13.14 -10.90
N ALA A 370 3.39 12.45 -11.60
CA ALA A 370 4.78 12.24 -11.21
C ALA A 370 5.70 12.52 -12.40
N ILE A 371 6.88 13.07 -12.11
CA ILE A 371 7.98 13.25 -13.05
C ILE A 371 9.28 12.88 -12.35
N ALA A 372 10.16 12.18 -13.03
CA ALA A 372 11.39 11.69 -12.44
C ALA A 372 12.52 11.62 -13.46
N ALA A 373 13.75 11.68 -12.95
CA ALA A 373 14.98 11.56 -13.71
C ALA A 373 15.90 10.52 -13.08
N GLU A 374 16.55 9.73 -13.93
CA GLU A 374 17.60 8.79 -13.56
C GLU A 374 18.87 9.14 -14.35
N LEU A 375 19.96 9.38 -13.63
CA LEU A 375 21.25 9.77 -14.17
C LEU A 375 22.18 8.56 -14.16
N TYR A 376 22.70 8.21 -15.35
CA TYR A 376 23.61 7.08 -15.58
C TYR A 376 25.06 7.51 -15.77
N ARG A 377 25.39 8.79 -15.51
CA ARG A 377 26.73 9.36 -15.73
C ARG A 377 27.86 8.64 -14.98
N PHE A 378 27.55 7.98 -13.86
CA PHE A 378 28.51 7.19 -13.10
C PHE A 378 28.27 5.71 -13.37
N ASP A 379 29.27 5.04 -13.95
CA ASP A 379 29.22 3.60 -14.17
C ASP A 379 28.92 2.89 -12.84
N ASN A 380 27.92 2.02 -12.87
CA ASN A 380 27.45 1.24 -11.72
C ASN A 380 26.77 2.03 -10.58
N LEU A 381 26.62 3.36 -10.67
CA LEU A 381 25.99 4.17 -9.62
C LEU A 381 24.84 5.04 -10.14
N PRO A 382 23.68 4.46 -10.52
CA PRO A 382 22.53 5.24 -10.97
C PRO A 382 22.00 6.13 -9.85
N LEU A 383 21.87 7.43 -10.13
CA LEU A 383 21.29 8.42 -9.23
C LEU A 383 19.87 8.76 -9.68
N ARG A 384 18.94 8.89 -8.74
CA ARG A 384 17.50 9.02 -9.02
C ARG A 384 16.88 10.16 -8.24
N LEU A 385 16.04 10.92 -8.91
CA LEU A 385 15.24 12.00 -8.33
C LEU A 385 13.82 11.96 -8.90
N GLY A 386 12.84 12.24 -8.05
CA GLY A 386 11.43 12.22 -8.43
C GLY A 386 10.65 13.32 -7.74
N PHE A 387 9.68 13.89 -8.44
CA PHE A 387 8.70 14.82 -7.92
C PHE A 387 7.30 14.37 -8.30
N SER A 388 6.35 14.49 -7.38
CA SER A 388 4.95 14.22 -7.66
C SER A 388 4.00 15.12 -6.90
N TRP A 389 2.79 15.24 -7.45
CA TRP A 389 1.73 16.08 -6.95
C TRP A 389 0.36 15.40 -7.09
N GLU A 390 -0.40 15.34 -6.00
CA GLU A 390 -1.74 14.73 -5.90
C GLU A 390 -2.82 15.78 -5.54
N GLY A 391 -2.52 17.07 -5.73
CA GLY A 391 -3.41 18.17 -5.36
C GLY A 391 -3.14 18.76 -3.96
N MET A 392 -3.52 20.03 -3.78
CA MET A 392 -3.21 20.82 -2.59
C MET A 392 -1.71 20.73 -2.21
N ASP A 393 -1.42 20.51 -0.93
CA ASP A 393 -0.11 20.33 -0.32
C ASP A 393 0.38 18.86 -0.32
N ARG A 394 -0.23 17.99 -1.13
CA ARG A 394 0.20 16.58 -1.28
C ARG A 394 1.26 16.46 -2.36
N THR A 395 2.42 17.02 -2.07
CA THR A 395 3.63 16.83 -2.88
C THR A 395 4.45 15.67 -2.34
N GLU A 396 5.24 15.04 -3.17
CA GLU A 396 6.21 14.03 -2.72
C GLU A 396 7.51 14.20 -3.52
N PHE A 397 8.62 14.28 -2.79
CA PHE A 397 9.96 14.37 -3.35
C PHE A 397 10.74 13.11 -3.01
N GLY A 398 11.22 12.42 -4.03
CA GLY A 398 11.95 11.17 -3.94
C GLY A 398 13.39 11.32 -4.39
N MET A 399 14.26 10.54 -3.74
CA MET A 399 15.67 10.43 -4.06
C MET A 399 16.14 9.01 -3.85
N GLY A 400 17.16 8.59 -4.58
CA GLY A 400 17.75 7.28 -4.40
C GLY A 400 19.01 7.08 -5.20
N ALA A 401 19.69 5.99 -4.87
CA ALA A 401 20.90 5.56 -5.53
C ALA A 401 20.89 4.03 -5.66
N GLY A 402 21.60 3.53 -6.67
CA GLY A 402 21.89 2.11 -6.81
C GLY A 402 23.38 1.86 -6.88
N PHE A 403 23.81 0.64 -6.57
CA PHE A 403 25.12 0.10 -6.88
C PHE A 403 24.91 -1.16 -7.72
N HIS A 404 25.32 -1.13 -8.99
CA HIS A 404 25.13 -2.21 -9.96
C HIS A 404 26.49 -2.73 -10.44
N GLY A 405 27.13 -3.60 -9.66
CA GLY A 405 28.46 -4.14 -9.96
C GLY A 405 28.41 -5.64 -10.29
N GLY A 406 28.79 -6.01 -11.51
CA GLY A 406 28.76 -7.42 -11.95
C GLY A 406 27.36 -8.03 -11.79
N PRO A 407 27.21 -9.17 -11.10
CA PRO A 407 25.89 -9.77 -10.86
C PRO A 407 25.10 -9.09 -9.73
N VAL A 408 25.66 -8.16 -8.97
CA VAL A 408 25.04 -7.62 -7.74
C VAL A 408 24.39 -6.26 -8.00
N MET A 409 23.16 -6.11 -7.52
CA MET A 409 22.43 -4.84 -7.48
C MET A 409 21.94 -4.57 -6.07
N ILE A 410 22.34 -3.42 -5.54
CA ILE A 410 21.86 -2.89 -4.26
C ILE A 410 21.24 -1.53 -4.55
N ASP A 411 19.97 -1.33 -4.25
CA ASP A 411 19.29 -0.07 -4.48
C ASP A 411 18.68 0.45 -3.18
N VAL A 412 18.77 1.76 -2.97
CA VAL A 412 18.15 2.48 -1.85
C VAL A 412 17.30 3.63 -2.38
N GLY A 413 16.12 3.79 -1.81
CA GLY A 413 15.17 4.84 -2.16
C GLY A 413 14.56 5.46 -0.91
N PHE A 414 14.40 6.78 -0.92
CA PHE A 414 13.72 7.53 0.13
C PHE A 414 12.81 8.58 -0.50
N SER A 415 11.65 8.84 0.10
CA SER A 415 10.78 9.93 -0.34
C SER A 415 10.10 10.64 0.82
N PHE A 416 10.07 11.98 0.78
CA PHE A 416 9.24 12.80 1.67
C PHE A 416 7.78 12.72 1.20
N LYS A 417 6.87 12.18 2.03
CA LYS A 417 5.43 12.07 1.68
C LYS A 417 4.65 13.28 2.16
N SER A 418 3.77 13.80 1.30
CA SER A 418 2.93 14.98 1.57
C SER A 418 3.74 16.19 2.06
N GLY A 419 4.90 16.40 1.43
CA GLY A 419 5.86 17.47 1.68
C GLY A 419 7.10 17.27 0.81
N MET A 420 7.91 18.33 0.66
CA MET A 420 9.14 18.29 -0.16
C MET A 420 10.42 18.25 0.69
N TRP A 421 10.29 18.49 1.99
CA TRP A 421 11.42 18.66 2.91
C TRP A 421 11.12 18.02 4.25
N ILE A 422 12.16 17.76 5.04
CA ILE A 422 12.03 17.10 6.35
C ILE A 422 11.06 17.80 7.31
N HIS A 423 10.99 19.13 7.29
CA HIS A 423 10.09 19.88 8.16
C HIS A 423 8.63 19.94 7.67
N THR A 424 8.38 19.74 6.38
CA THR A 424 7.03 19.82 5.78
C THR A 424 6.44 18.45 5.50
N MET A 425 7.26 17.40 5.53
CA MET A 425 6.78 16.04 5.32
C MET A 425 5.77 15.65 6.42
N LYS A 426 4.73 14.94 6.01
CA LYS A 426 3.75 14.31 6.92
C LYS A 426 3.95 12.80 6.98
N GLY A 427 5.02 12.33 6.36
CA GLY A 427 5.31 10.93 6.18
C GLY A 427 6.58 10.74 5.36
N LEU A 428 6.99 9.49 5.23
CA LEU A 428 8.13 9.09 4.44
C LEU A 428 7.88 7.74 3.78
N ASN A 429 8.58 7.46 2.70
CA ASN A 429 8.87 6.10 2.29
C ASN A 429 10.37 5.86 2.37
N PHE A 430 10.73 4.63 2.67
CA PHE A 430 12.08 4.11 2.61
C PHE A 430 12.04 2.75 1.91
N SER A 431 13.05 2.44 1.12
CA SER A 431 13.16 1.15 0.46
C SER A 431 14.61 0.76 0.26
N LEU A 432 14.89 -0.51 0.48
CA LEU A 432 16.19 -1.14 0.31
C LEU A 432 15.99 -2.47 -0.42
N GLY A 433 16.73 -2.70 -1.50
CA GLY A 433 16.59 -3.89 -2.34
C GLY A 433 17.93 -4.54 -2.64
N PHE A 434 17.95 -5.88 -2.59
CA PHE A 434 19.10 -6.70 -2.95
C PHE A 434 18.69 -7.68 -4.05
N THR A 435 19.26 -7.52 -5.23
CA THR A 435 18.96 -8.34 -6.39
C THR A 435 20.24 -8.85 -7.03
N MET A 436 20.21 -10.10 -7.45
CA MET A 436 21.30 -10.74 -8.18
C MET A 436 20.88 -10.95 -9.63
N THR A 437 21.81 -10.77 -10.56
CA THR A 437 21.67 -11.09 -11.98
C THR A 437 22.61 -12.23 -12.38
N SER A 438 22.45 -12.77 -13.60
CA SER A 438 23.38 -13.77 -14.13
C SER A 438 24.84 -13.26 -14.14
N PHE A 439 25.80 -14.16 -13.93
CA PHE A 439 27.25 -13.87 -13.91
C PHE A 439 27.79 -13.27 -15.22
N LYS A 440 27.03 -13.31 -16.32
CA LYS A 440 27.37 -12.57 -17.54
C LYS A 440 27.23 -11.05 -17.41
N GLY A 441 26.76 -10.54 -16.26
CA GLY A 441 26.60 -9.12 -16.02
C GLY A 441 25.54 -8.47 -16.90
N ARG A 442 25.39 -7.16 -16.76
CA ARG A 442 24.46 -6.32 -17.54
C ARG A 442 25.24 -5.57 -18.63
N ASP A 443 26.04 -6.28 -19.41
CA ASP A 443 26.72 -5.65 -20.54
C ASP A 443 25.68 -5.28 -21.61
N ASN A 444 25.56 -3.99 -21.90
CA ASN A 444 24.83 -3.51 -23.06
C ASN A 444 25.54 -4.08 -24.28
N LYS A 445 24.98 -5.14 -24.88
CA LYS A 445 25.38 -5.49 -26.23
C LYS A 445 25.05 -4.28 -27.10
N THR A 446 26.09 -3.64 -27.62
CA THR A 446 25.98 -2.74 -28.77
C THR A 446 25.23 -3.51 -29.87
N ASP A 447 24.18 -2.88 -30.38
CA ASP A 447 23.33 -3.43 -31.44
C ASP A 447 24.17 -3.84 -32.65
N ASP A 448 24.42 -5.14 -32.76
CA ASP A 448 24.76 -5.82 -34.00
C ASP A 448 24.20 -7.24 -33.93
N ALA A 449 22.90 -7.36 -34.20
CA ALA A 449 22.26 -8.62 -34.56
C ALA A 449 21.03 -8.34 -35.42
N SER A 450 21.24 -8.45 -36.74
CA SER A 450 20.20 -8.64 -37.72
C SER A 450 19.19 -9.70 -37.27
N SER A 451 17.91 -9.32 -37.24
CA SER A 451 16.72 -10.19 -37.37
C SER A 451 16.81 -11.58 -36.73
N GLY A 452 16.31 -11.71 -35.49
CA GLY A 452 15.91 -13.01 -34.96
C GLY A 452 14.77 -13.62 -35.80
N PRO A 453 14.74 -14.95 -36.01
CA PRO A 453 13.85 -15.57 -36.97
C PRO A 453 12.40 -15.48 -36.46
N SER A 454 11.51 -15.01 -37.32
CA SER A 454 10.07 -15.15 -37.12
C SER A 454 9.68 -16.64 -37.16
N PRO A 455 8.67 -17.09 -36.39
CA PRO A 455 8.18 -18.45 -36.49
C PRO A 455 7.61 -18.69 -37.90
N VAL A 456 8.09 -19.75 -38.55
CA VAL A 456 7.60 -20.18 -39.87
C VAL A 456 6.18 -20.72 -39.71
N PRO A 457 5.18 -20.24 -40.47
CA PRO A 457 3.85 -20.85 -40.49
C PRO A 457 3.89 -22.24 -41.11
N GLU A 458 3.30 -23.24 -40.45
CA GLU A 458 3.01 -24.55 -41.04
C GLU A 458 2.05 -24.40 -42.22
N THR A 459 2.57 -24.31 -43.44
CA THR A 459 1.82 -24.63 -44.67
C THR A 459 2.80 -24.98 -45.80
N SER A 460 3.09 -26.27 -45.94
CA SER A 460 3.26 -26.96 -47.24
C SER A 460 3.75 -28.40 -46.99
N LEU A 461 2.80 -29.32 -46.91
CA LEU A 461 3.08 -30.73 -47.19
C LEU A 461 3.47 -30.83 -48.69
N PRO A 462 4.54 -31.55 -49.06
CA PRO A 462 4.81 -31.82 -50.45
C PRO A 462 3.84 -32.89 -50.96
N ASP A 463 3.00 -32.52 -51.92
CA ASP A 463 2.43 -33.45 -52.88
C ASP A 463 3.58 -34.06 -53.69
N ASN A 464 3.90 -35.33 -53.45
CA ASN A 464 4.39 -36.24 -54.48
C ASN A 464 4.45 -37.68 -53.99
N GLN A 465 3.34 -38.41 -54.19
CA GLN A 465 3.41 -39.80 -54.61
C GLN A 465 2.37 -40.05 -55.70
N LYS A 466 2.85 -40.19 -56.94
CA LYS A 466 2.43 -41.19 -57.93
C LYS A 466 3.26 -41.04 -59.22
N GLN A 467 4.34 -41.81 -59.31
CA GLN A 467 4.38 -42.88 -60.31
C GLN A 467 4.28 -44.20 -59.55
#